data_AF-A0ABD8B455-F1
#
_entry.id   AF-A0ABD8B455-F1
#
_cell.length_a   1.000
_cell.length_b   1.000
_cell.length_c   1.000
_cell.angle_alpha   90.00
_cell.angle_beta   90.00
_cell.angle_gamma   90.00
#
_symmetry.space_group_name_H-M   'P 1'
#
loop_
_entity.id
_entity.type
_entity.pdbx_description
1 polymer ?
#
loop_
_entity_poly.entity_id
_entity_poly.type
_entity_poly.pdbx_seq_one_letter_code
_entity_poly.pdbx_strand_id
1 'polypeptide(L)'
;MRELIDADRLPGQPHCTPEKLAAARRGPTSLAGWAGPTRPQISVLADVEDRAHGVIAYLSWTDVKTGVICWVHAHENPPALRALLGHALAALAHCPQIEAFVGAPPGPLGPGGLPRTRRGATHDALLRTGFTGRRQGCYLHVVLPVEPPPAKLVADVFPCDFPQGHRLIIREAAEPVAEAVISVGPDRTATVYWIETLLTHRRCGLGRKLLSQALALLAEQGANEVTLVVDDASQPTTDSQAAPQLFDSFGFTVVDQLWTYRHRRPRAHAACRVGPGR
;
A
#
# COMPACT_ATOMS: atom_id res chain seq x y z
N MET A 1 -18.95 7.75 3.91
CA MET A 1 -17.66 7.03 4.16
C MET A 1 -17.08 6.44 2.88
N ARG A 2 -17.77 5.54 2.16
CA ARG A 2 -17.24 4.99 0.88
C ARG A 2 -16.94 6.09 -0.13
N GLU A 3 -17.86 7.03 -0.31
CA GLU A 3 -17.67 8.21 -1.16
C GLU A 3 -16.42 9.03 -0.80
N LEU A 4 -16.10 9.17 0.49
CA LEU A 4 -14.88 9.85 0.94
C LEU A 4 -13.62 9.08 0.51
N ILE A 5 -13.65 7.75 0.57
CA ILE A 5 -12.53 6.89 0.17
C ILE A 5 -12.38 6.91 -1.35
N ASP A 6 -13.49 6.75 -2.08
CA ASP A 6 -13.52 6.70 -3.55
C ASP A 6 -13.14 8.04 -4.19
N ALA A 7 -13.34 9.16 -3.50
CA ALA A 7 -12.91 10.47 -3.97
C ALA A 7 -11.38 10.62 -4.08
N ASP A 8 -10.62 9.83 -3.32
CA ASP A 8 -9.15 9.84 -3.33
C ASP A 8 -8.54 8.73 -4.21
N ARG A 9 -9.38 8.04 -5.01
CA ARG A 9 -9.00 6.88 -5.81
C ARG A 9 -7.98 7.24 -6.90
N LEU A 10 -6.96 6.39 -7.06
CA LEU A 10 -5.99 6.46 -8.14
C LEU A 10 -6.50 5.76 -9.41
N PRO A 11 -6.00 6.12 -10.60
CA PRO A 11 -6.24 5.35 -11.84
C PRO A 11 -5.96 3.85 -11.64
N GLY A 12 -6.88 2.99 -12.10
CA GLY A 12 -6.80 1.53 -11.93
C GLY A 12 -6.95 1.00 -10.50
N GLN A 13 -7.18 1.85 -9.50
CA GLN A 13 -7.52 1.39 -8.15
C GLN A 13 -9.02 0.99 -8.09
N PRO A 14 -9.38 -0.16 -7.53
CA PRO A 14 -10.78 -0.60 -7.42
C PRO A 14 -11.59 0.27 -6.46
N HIS A 15 -12.91 0.36 -6.65
CA HIS A 15 -13.80 1.05 -5.72
C HIS A 15 -13.86 0.38 -4.34
N CYS A 16 -14.12 1.19 -3.32
CA CYS A 16 -14.33 0.71 -1.96
C CYS A 16 -15.69 0.01 -1.83
N THR A 17 -15.69 -1.32 -1.82
CA THR A 17 -16.90 -2.13 -1.59
C THR A 17 -17.21 -2.27 -0.09
N PRO A 18 -18.49 -2.47 0.29
CA PRO A 18 -18.86 -2.73 1.69
C PRO A 18 -18.08 -3.89 2.32
N GLU A 19 -17.81 -4.94 1.55
CA GLU A 19 -17.08 -6.13 1.99
C GLU A 19 -15.62 -5.80 2.30
N LYS A 20 -14.98 -4.96 1.47
CA LYS A 20 -13.60 -4.52 1.68
C LYS A 20 -13.50 -3.58 2.87
N LEU A 21 -14.47 -2.69 3.08
CA LEU A 21 -14.54 -1.85 4.28
C LEU A 21 -14.80 -2.69 5.55
N ALA A 22 -15.64 -3.72 5.47
CA ALA A 22 -15.87 -4.65 6.56
C ALA A 22 -14.61 -5.47 6.88
N ALA A 23 -13.85 -5.89 5.86
CA ALA A 23 -12.56 -6.53 6.06
C ALA A 23 -11.55 -5.59 6.72
N ALA A 24 -11.51 -4.33 6.32
CA ALA A 24 -10.67 -3.30 6.95
C ALA A 24 -10.96 -3.16 8.46
N ARG A 25 -12.23 -3.17 8.85
CA ARG A 25 -12.68 -3.10 10.25
C ARG A 25 -12.26 -4.30 11.07
N ARG A 26 -12.16 -5.48 10.46
CA ARG A 26 -11.67 -6.70 11.13
C ARG A 26 -10.17 -6.61 11.42
N GLY A 27 -9.44 -5.82 10.64
CA GLY A 27 -7.98 -5.70 10.73
C GLY A 27 -7.26 -6.85 10.02
N PRO A 28 -5.93 -6.79 9.96
CA PRO A 28 -5.14 -7.88 9.39
C PRO A 28 -5.36 -9.16 10.22
N THR A 29 -5.46 -10.30 9.52
CA THR A 29 -5.53 -11.60 10.18
C THR A 29 -4.15 -11.88 10.80
N SER A 30 -4.10 -12.34 12.06
CA SER A 30 -2.81 -12.63 12.70
C SER A 30 -2.04 -13.68 11.90
N LEU A 31 -0.88 -13.30 11.37
CA LEU A 31 0.07 -14.22 10.78
C LEU A 31 0.87 -14.87 11.93
N ALA A 32 0.69 -16.18 12.08
CA ALA A 32 1.46 -17.11 12.92
C ALA A 32 2.32 -16.50 14.06
N GLY A 33 1.78 -16.51 15.29
CA GLY A 33 2.58 -16.47 16.53
C GLY A 33 2.72 -15.11 17.24
N TRP A 34 2.24 -14.01 16.66
CA TRP A 34 2.22 -12.70 17.30
C TRP A 34 0.83 -12.38 17.85
N ALA A 35 0.74 -11.70 19.01
CA ALA A 35 -0.54 -11.14 19.43
C ALA A 35 -0.96 -10.12 18.35
N GLY A 36 -2.07 -10.41 17.68
CA GLY A 36 -2.54 -9.60 16.57
C GLY A 36 -2.73 -8.13 16.98
N PRO A 37 -2.69 -7.19 16.02
CA PRO A 37 -2.93 -5.80 16.35
C PRO A 37 -4.32 -5.64 16.96
N THR A 38 -4.49 -4.60 17.77
CA THR A 38 -5.85 -4.19 18.13
C THR A 38 -6.67 -3.95 16.86
N ARG A 39 -7.96 -4.31 16.89
CA ARG A 39 -8.85 -4.05 15.75
C ARG A 39 -8.75 -2.58 15.35
N PRO A 40 -8.64 -2.25 14.05
CA PRO A 40 -8.59 -0.88 13.61
C PRO A 40 -9.77 -0.08 14.13
N GLN A 41 -9.48 1.01 14.83
CA GLN A 41 -10.46 2.01 15.20
C GLN A 41 -10.70 2.89 13.99
N ILE A 42 -11.98 3.10 13.65
CA ILE A 42 -12.40 3.97 12.56
C ILE A 42 -13.23 5.09 13.15
N SER A 43 -12.74 6.31 13.02
CA SER A 43 -13.41 7.52 13.50
C SER A 43 -13.88 8.35 12.31
N VAL A 44 -15.08 8.90 12.42
CA VAL A 44 -15.69 9.77 11.41
C VAL A 44 -15.81 11.17 11.98
N LEU A 45 -15.38 12.16 11.22
CA LEU A 45 -15.69 13.56 11.48
C LEU A 45 -16.98 13.90 10.75
N ALA A 46 -18.02 14.26 11.50
CA ALA A 46 -19.31 14.69 10.98
C ALA A 46 -19.61 16.14 11.37
N ASP A 47 -20.47 16.81 10.60
CA ASP A 47 -21.01 18.12 10.96
C ASP A 47 -22.24 18.00 11.87
N VAL A 48 -22.87 19.14 12.15
CA VAL A 48 -24.08 19.23 12.99
C VAL A 48 -25.31 18.54 12.37
N GLU A 49 -25.27 18.19 11.09
CA GLU A 49 -26.33 17.45 10.37
C GLU A 49 -25.96 15.97 10.19
N ASP A 50 -24.96 15.46 10.94
CA ASP A 50 -24.42 14.10 10.83
C ASP A 50 -23.84 13.74 9.45
N ARG A 51 -23.52 14.73 8.60
CA ARG A 51 -22.86 14.48 7.32
C ARG A 51 -21.38 14.26 7.53
N ALA A 52 -20.84 13.17 6.99
CA ALA A 52 -19.44 12.82 7.12
C ALA A 52 -18.53 13.71 6.24
N HIS A 53 -17.63 14.47 6.87
CA HIS A 53 -16.62 15.31 6.22
C HIS A 53 -15.23 14.69 6.18
N GLY A 54 -15.03 13.63 6.94
CA GLY A 54 -13.81 12.85 6.83
C GLY A 54 -13.82 11.60 7.69
N VAL A 55 -12.88 10.72 7.43
CA VAL A 55 -12.74 9.45 8.12
C VAL A 55 -11.26 9.13 8.29
N ILE A 56 -10.90 8.53 9.42
CA ILE A 56 -9.56 8.05 9.70
C ILE A 56 -9.64 6.64 10.30
N ALA A 57 -8.69 5.79 9.93
CA ALA A 57 -8.47 4.52 10.60
C ALA A 57 -7.08 4.43 11.19
N TYR A 58 -7.02 3.94 12.41
CA TYR A 58 -5.78 3.75 13.13
C TYR A 58 -5.86 2.55 14.08
N LEU A 59 -4.71 2.01 14.45
CA LEU A 59 -4.59 0.89 15.38
C LEU A 59 -3.32 1.02 16.21
N SER A 60 -3.22 0.23 17.28
CA SER A 60 -1.96 0.07 18.02
C SER A 60 -1.58 -1.40 18.12
N TRP A 61 -0.28 -1.65 17.97
CA TRP A 61 0.35 -2.93 18.27
C TRP A 61 0.81 -2.92 19.72
N THR A 62 0.19 -3.75 20.56
CA THR A 62 0.53 -3.82 22.00
C THR A 62 1.97 -4.24 22.24
N ASP A 63 2.47 -5.20 21.45
CA ASP A 63 3.76 -5.84 21.68
C ASP A 63 4.94 -4.93 21.31
N VAL A 64 4.85 -4.25 20.16
CA VAL A 64 5.89 -3.33 19.66
C VAL A 64 5.62 -1.87 20.00
N LYS A 65 4.58 -1.59 20.79
CA LYS A 65 4.14 -0.25 21.22
C LYS A 65 4.13 0.79 20.09
N THR A 66 3.72 0.37 18.90
CA THR A 66 3.70 1.23 17.72
C THR A 66 2.25 1.49 17.32
N GLY A 67 1.90 2.77 17.19
CA GLY A 67 0.63 3.19 16.60
C GLY A 67 0.75 3.23 15.08
N VAL A 68 -0.34 2.92 14.39
CA VAL A 68 -0.39 2.99 12.92
C VAL A 68 -1.63 3.77 12.51
N ILE A 69 -1.46 4.81 11.71
CA ILE A 69 -2.54 5.43 10.93
C ILE A 69 -2.58 4.71 9.58
N CYS A 70 -3.62 3.91 9.37
CA CYS A 70 -3.75 3.06 8.19
C CYS A 70 -4.15 3.88 6.96
N TRP A 71 -5.13 4.77 7.12
CA TRP A 71 -5.65 5.63 6.05
C TRP A 71 -6.45 6.80 6.65
N VAL A 72 -6.56 7.88 5.89
CA VAL A 72 -7.37 9.07 6.20
C VAL A 72 -7.92 9.63 4.90
N HIS A 73 -9.18 10.06 4.92
CA HIS A 73 -9.88 10.62 3.76
C HIS A 73 -10.75 11.78 4.22
N ALA A 74 -10.58 12.95 3.59
CA ALA A 74 -11.30 14.16 3.96
C ALA A 74 -11.37 15.18 2.81
N HIS A 75 -11.39 14.72 1.55
CA HIS A 75 -11.38 15.57 0.35
C HIS A 75 -10.29 16.64 0.35
N GLU A 76 -9.12 16.33 0.89
CA GLU A 76 -8.01 17.28 1.07
C GLU A 76 -8.38 18.57 1.84
N ASN A 77 -9.44 18.56 2.66
CA ASN A 77 -9.88 19.68 3.50
C ASN A 77 -8.94 19.85 4.71
N PRO A 78 -8.15 20.95 4.81
CA PRO A 78 -7.12 21.05 5.84
C PRO A 78 -7.64 21.11 7.29
N PRO A 79 -8.75 21.83 7.61
CA PRO A 79 -9.38 21.75 8.94
C PRO A 79 -9.79 20.32 9.34
N ALA A 80 -10.47 19.60 8.45
CA ALA A 80 -10.91 18.22 8.71
C ALA A 80 -9.72 17.27 8.93
N LEU A 81 -8.70 17.36 8.08
CA LEU A 81 -7.47 16.59 8.21
C LEU A 81 -6.77 16.85 9.56
N ARG A 82 -6.69 18.11 9.98
CA ARG A 82 -6.09 18.47 11.27
C ARG A 82 -6.87 17.87 12.44
N ALA A 83 -8.20 17.95 12.42
CA ALA A 83 -9.06 17.39 13.46
C ALA A 83 -8.91 15.86 13.55
N LEU A 84 -8.95 15.16 12.41
CA LEU A 84 -8.80 13.70 12.35
C LEU A 84 -7.42 13.23 12.80
N LEU A 85 -6.35 13.87 12.32
CA LEU A 85 -4.98 13.53 12.73
C LEU A 85 -4.75 13.84 14.21
N GLY A 86 -5.25 14.97 14.72
CA GLY A 86 -5.20 15.31 16.14
C GLY A 86 -5.92 14.28 17.01
N HIS A 87 -7.11 13.83 16.57
CA HIS A 87 -7.86 12.77 17.24
C HIS A 87 -7.08 11.46 17.30
N ALA A 88 -6.53 10.99 16.17
CA ALA A 88 -5.74 9.76 16.15
C ALA A 88 -4.45 9.86 17.00
N LEU A 89 -3.76 11.00 16.97
CA LEU A 89 -2.56 11.23 17.80
C LEU A 89 -2.87 11.24 19.30
N ALA A 90 -4.04 11.73 19.71
CA ALA A 90 -4.50 11.68 21.09
C ALA A 90 -4.82 10.23 21.51
N ALA A 91 -5.55 9.48 20.67
CA ALA A 91 -5.86 8.07 20.93
C ALA A 91 -4.61 7.19 21.01
N LEU A 92 -3.61 7.46 20.17
CA LEU A 92 -2.33 6.76 20.11
C LEU A 92 -1.28 7.36 21.06
N ALA A 93 -1.68 8.17 22.05
CA ALA A 93 -0.73 8.88 22.91
C ALA A 93 0.17 7.97 23.76
N HIS A 94 -0.27 6.73 23.99
CA HIS A 94 0.48 5.70 24.70
C HIS A 94 1.60 5.08 23.85
N CYS A 95 1.63 5.31 22.53
CA CYS A 95 2.64 4.78 21.64
C CYS A 95 3.87 5.71 21.55
N PRO A 96 5.10 5.25 21.87
CA PRO A 96 6.34 6.03 21.65
C PRO A 96 6.59 6.38 20.18
N GLN A 97 6.11 5.56 19.25
CA GLN A 97 6.22 5.78 17.82
C GLN A 97 4.87 5.57 17.14
N ILE A 98 4.56 6.45 16.18
CA ILE A 98 3.39 6.32 15.32
C ILE A 98 3.88 6.35 13.88
N GLU A 99 3.45 5.37 13.10
CA GLU A 99 3.69 5.30 11.65
C GLU A 99 2.39 5.61 10.91
N ALA A 100 2.48 6.17 9.71
CA ALA A 100 1.31 6.41 8.88
C ALA A 100 1.57 5.94 7.45
N PHE A 101 0.54 5.33 6.86
CA PHE A 101 0.54 4.80 5.50
C PHE A 101 1.62 3.75 5.26
N VAL A 102 1.86 2.85 6.22
CA VAL A 102 2.88 1.80 6.12
C VAL A 102 2.25 0.42 5.91
N GLY A 103 2.89 -0.42 5.09
CA GLY A 103 2.77 -1.88 5.13
C GLY A 103 1.45 -2.49 4.66
N ALA A 104 0.53 -1.70 4.10
CA ALA A 104 -0.69 -2.25 3.49
C ALA A 104 -0.43 -2.59 2.01
N PRO A 105 -0.84 -3.77 1.52
CA PRO A 105 -0.80 -4.05 0.09
C PRO A 105 -1.72 -3.08 -0.66
N PRO A 106 -1.46 -2.78 -1.94
CA PRO A 106 -2.36 -1.96 -2.75
C PRO A 106 -3.77 -2.53 -2.79
N GLY A 107 -4.77 -1.67 -2.56
CA GLY A 107 -6.17 -2.07 -2.57
C GLY A 107 -7.13 -0.88 -2.49
N PRO A 108 -8.44 -1.14 -2.29
CA PRO A 108 -9.47 -0.10 -2.31
C PRO A 108 -9.31 1.02 -1.27
N LEU A 109 -8.51 0.79 -0.22
CA LEU A 109 -8.29 1.75 0.87
C LEU A 109 -7.03 2.59 0.67
N GLY A 110 -6.24 2.29 -0.36
CA GLY A 110 -5.01 3.00 -0.69
C GLY A 110 -3.93 2.09 -1.27
N PRO A 111 -2.87 2.67 -1.83
CA PRO A 111 -1.80 1.93 -2.49
C PRO A 111 -0.69 1.44 -1.54
N GLY A 112 -0.87 1.52 -0.22
CA GLY A 112 0.19 1.16 0.74
C GLY A 112 1.19 2.27 1.07
N GLY A 113 0.88 3.50 0.66
CA GLY A 113 1.59 4.74 0.97
C GLY A 113 0.69 5.94 0.62
N LEU A 114 1.09 7.16 0.98
CA LEU A 114 0.37 8.38 0.60
C LEU A 114 0.83 8.85 -0.80
N PRO A 115 -0.09 8.96 -1.79
CA PRO A 115 0.20 9.59 -3.09
C PRO A 115 0.46 11.09 -2.89
N ARG A 116 1.73 11.50 -2.85
CA ARG A 116 2.10 12.85 -2.39
C ARG A 116 1.49 13.96 -3.23
N THR A 117 1.50 13.81 -4.55
CA THR A 117 1.08 14.87 -5.48
C THR A 117 -0.43 15.07 -5.43
N ARG A 118 -1.19 13.98 -5.37
CA ARG A 118 -2.66 14.00 -5.32
C ARG A 118 -3.22 14.25 -3.92
N ARG A 119 -2.43 13.98 -2.87
CA ARG A 119 -2.83 14.13 -1.45
C ARG A 119 -1.95 15.14 -0.71
N GLY A 120 -1.70 16.28 -1.34
CA GLY A 120 -0.79 17.33 -0.84
C GLY A 120 -1.22 18.00 0.48
N ALA A 121 -2.52 18.26 0.68
CA ALA A 121 -3.01 18.81 1.95
C ALA A 121 -2.89 17.79 3.08
N THR A 122 -3.11 16.49 2.79
CA THR A 122 -2.84 15.41 3.75
C THR A 122 -1.35 15.35 4.12
N HIS A 123 -0.47 15.44 3.13
CA HIS A 123 0.98 15.53 3.36
C HIS A 123 1.35 16.69 4.30
N ASP A 124 0.87 17.89 3.99
CA ASP A 124 1.16 19.08 4.79
C ASP A 124 0.59 18.99 6.21
N ALA A 125 -0.59 18.37 6.38
CA ALA A 125 -1.19 18.15 7.68
C ALA A 125 -0.37 17.17 8.54
N LEU A 126 0.21 16.12 7.94
CA LEU A 126 1.13 15.21 8.62
C LEU A 126 2.40 15.94 9.06
N LEU A 127 3.02 16.72 8.18
CA LEU A 127 4.22 17.49 8.55
C LEU A 127 3.96 18.49 9.68
N ARG A 128 2.85 19.23 9.59
CA ARG A 128 2.44 20.20 10.63
C ARG A 128 2.12 19.56 11.97
N THR A 129 1.76 18.27 11.99
CA THR A 129 1.48 17.51 13.22
C THR A 129 2.73 16.79 13.76
N GLY A 130 3.92 17.07 13.22
CA GLY A 130 5.20 16.55 13.71
C GLY A 130 5.65 15.24 13.08
N PHE A 131 4.98 14.76 12.03
CA PHE A 131 5.49 13.63 11.28
C PHE A 131 6.69 14.02 10.40
N THR A 132 7.57 13.05 10.21
CA THR A 132 8.63 13.08 9.20
C THR A 132 8.26 12.12 8.07
N GLY A 133 8.24 12.62 6.84
CA GLY A 133 7.93 11.83 5.66
C GLY A 133 9.20 11.25 5.01
N ARG A 134 9.08 10.05 4.45
CA ARG A 134 10.06 9.48 3.51
C ARG A 134 9.35 8.95 2.28
N ARG A 135 9.97 9.10 1.11
CA ARG A 135 9.54 8.39 -0.09
C ARG A 135 9.75 6.89 0.14
N GLN A 136 8.74 6.09 -0.20
CA GLN A 136 8.80 4.63 -0.16
C GLN A 136 8.86 4.05 -1.56
N GLY A 137 8.31 4.70 -2.58
CA GLY A 137 8.21 4.12 -3.90
C GLY A 137 7.32 4.94 -4.84
N CYS A 138 6.80 4.28 -5.87
CA CYS A 138 5.83 4.87 -6.79
C CYS A 138 4.69 3.92 -7.13
N TYR A 139 3.54 4.50 -7.45
CA TYR A 139 2.39 3.80 -7.99
C TYR A 139 2.41 3.91 -9.51
N LEU A 140 2.40 2.77 -10.19
CA LEU A 140 2.38 2.69 -11.64
C LEU A 140 1.02 2.20 -12.15
N HIS A 141 0.68 2.67 -13.36
CA HIS A 141 -0.57 2.33 -14.03
C HIS A 141 -0.34 2.11 -15.53
N VAL A 142 -1.04 1.13 -16.09
CA VAL A 142 -1.14 0.91 -17.53
C VAL A 142 -2.57 0.52 -17.91
N VAL A 143 -3.02 0.98 -19.08
CA VAL A 143 -4.25 0.52 -19.71
C VAL A 143 -3.90 -0.62 -20.67
N LEU A 144 -4.58 -1.75 -20.54
CA LEU A 144 -4.41 -2.90 -21.43
C LEU A 144 -5.14 -2.68 -22.76
N PRO A 145 -4.63 -3.25 -23.86
CA PRO A 145 -5.32 -3.20 -25.15
C PRO A 145 -6.66 -3.95 -25.09
N VAL A 146 -7.65 -3.45 -25.83
CA VAL A 146 -9.02 -4.02 -25.89
C VAL A 146 -9.01 -5.45 -26.44
N GLU A 147 -8.13 -5.74 -27.40
CA GLU A 147 -7.90 -7.08 -27.93
C GLU A 147 -6.48 -7.51 -27.57
N PRO A 148 -6.30 -8.20 -26.43
CA PRO A 148 -4.99 -8.73 -26.07
C PRO A 148 -4.61 -9.87 -27.02
N PRO A 149 -3.33 -9.99 -27.40
CA PRO A 149 -2.87 -11.18 -28.11
C PRO A 149 -3.08 -12.41 -27.21
N PRO A 150 -3.50 -13.56 -27.76
CA PRO A 150 -3.74 -14.76 -26.97
C PRO A 150 -2.48 -15.18 -26.21
N ALA A 151 -2.63 -15.49 -24.93
CA ALA A 151 -1.53 -15.87 -24.07
C ALA A 151 -1.07 -17.30 -24.39
N LYS A 152 0.06 -17.45 -25.10
CA LYS A 152 0.79 -18.72 -25.06
C LYS A 152 1.58 -18.78 -23.75
N LEU A 153 0.90 -19.22 -22.69
CA LEU A 153 1.51 -19.34 -21.37
C LEU A 153 2.59 -20.43 -21.39
N VAL A 154 3.80 -20.03 -20.99
CA VAL A 154 4.95 -20.88 -20.67
C VAL A 154 5.11 -21.02 -19.16
N ALA A 155 4.59 -20.06 -18.38
CA ALA A 155 4.57 -20.15 -16.93
C ALA A 155 3.47 -21.11 -16.46
N ASP A 156 3.78 -21.90 -15.44
CA ASP A 156 2.78 -22.63 -14.67
C ASP A 156 1.92 -21.62 -13.90
N VAL A 157 0.59 -21.81 -13.89
CA VAL A 157 -0.35 -20.93 -13.19
C VAL A 157 -1.00 -21.68 -12.04
N PHE A 158 -0.89 -21.12 -10.84
CA PHE A 158 -1.49 -21.66 -9.63
C PHE A 158 -2.44 -20.65 -9.00
N PRO A 159 -3.57 -21.08 -8.39
CA PRO A 159 -4.35 -20.20 -7.54
C PRO A 159 -3.50 -19.74 -6.34
N CYS A 160 -3.73 -18.50 -5.90
CA CYS A 160 -3.10 -17.91 -4.72
C CYS A 160 -4.19 -17.34 -3.81
N ASP A 161 -4.15 -17.65 -2.52
CA ASP A 161 -5.16 -17.18 -1.56
C ASP A 161 -4.78 -15.85 -0.90
N PHE A 162 -3.48 -15.53 -0.83
CA PHE A 162 -2.99 -14.33 -0.16
C PHE A 162 -1.79 -13.70 -0.87
N PRO A 163 -1.97 -12.56 -1.57
CA PRO A 163 -3.26 -11.97 -1.93
C PRO A 163 -4.05 -12.88 -2.89
N GLN A 164 -5.39 -12.85 -2.78
CA GLN A 164 -6.26 -13.66 -3.63
C GLN A 164 -6.00 -13.38 -5.11
N GLY A 165 -5.70 -14.39 -5.92
CA GLY A 165 -5.40 -14.24 -7.34
C GLY A 165 -4.66 -15.45 -7.92
N HIS A 166 -3.64 -15.19 -8.73
CA HIS A 166 -2.83 -16.22 -9.40
C HIS A 166 -1.34 -16.00 -9.15
N ARG A 167 -0.62 -17.11 -8.96
CA ARG A 167 0.83 -17.19 -8.92
C ARG A 167 1.32 -17.81 -10.23
N LEU A 168 2.14 -17.08 -10.97
CA LEU A 168 2.75 -17.54 -12.23
C LEU A 168 4.21 -17.89 -11.96
N ILE A 169 4.65 -19.07 -12.38
CA ILE A 169 6.01 -19.57 -12.14
C ILE A 169 6.62 -20.04 -13.45
N ILE A 170 7.80 -19.52 -13.81
CA ILE A 170 8.65 -20.08 -14.87
C ILE A 170 9.70 -20.96 -14.18
N ARG A 171 9.85 -22.19 -14.67
CA ARG A 171 10.82 -23.16 -14.17
C ARG A 171 11.90 -23.48 -15.20
N GLU A 172 13.12 -23.71 -14.71
CA GLU A 172 14.14 -24.46 -15.43
C GLU A 172 14.31 -25.81 -14.73
N ALA A 173 14.05 -26.89 -15.48
CA ALA A 173 13.79 -28.21 -14.89
C ALA A 173 12.73 -28.13 -13.77
N ALA A 174 13.09 -28.43 -12.52
CA ALA A 174 12.19 -28.36 -11.38
C ALA A 174 12.29 -27.02 -10.61
N GLU A 175 13.32 -26.21 -10.86
CA GLU A 175 13.63 -25.03 -10.07
C GLU A 175 12.82 -23.81 -10.55
N PRO A 176 12.08 -23.11 -9.67
CA PRO A 176 11.40 -21.87 -10.02
C PRO A 176 12.42 -20.75 -10.21
N VAL A 177 12.59 -20.27 -11.44
CA VAL A 177 13.59 -19.23 -11.80
C VAL A 177 13.00 -17.83 -11.91
N ALA A 178 11.69 -17.71 -12.12
CA ALA A 178 10.96 -16.44 -12.08
C ALA A 178 9.52 -16.64 -11.61
N GLU A 179 8.99 -15.65 -10.91
CA GLU A 179 7.67 -15.73 -10.28
C GLU A 179 6.95 -14.38 -10.27
N ALA A 180 5.63 -14.40 -10.47
CA ALA A 180 4.76 -13.24 -10.28
C ALA A 180 3.49 -13.61 -9.51
N VAL A 181 2.98 -12.67 -8.73
CA VAL A 181 1.66 -12.77 -8.08
C VAL A 181 0.78 -11.64 -8.59
N ILE A 182 -0.38 -12.01 -9.13
CA ILE A 182 -1.33 -11.10 -9.77
C ILE A 182 -2.74 -11.34 -9.27
N SER A 183 -3.62 -10.35 -9.42
CA SER A 183 -5.04 -10.51 -9.15
C SER A 183 -5.87 -9.63 -10.05
N VAL A 184 -7.02 -10.14 -10.47
CA VAL A 184 -8.09 -9.33 -11.06
C VAL A 184 -9.01 -8.86 -9.94
N GLY A 185 -9.20 -7.55 -9.88
CA GLY A 185 -10.14 -6.90 -9.00
C GLY A 185 -11.50 -6.68 -9.66
N PRO A 186 -12.47 -6.11 -8.93
CA PRO A 186 -13.69 -5.60 -9.53
C PRO A 186 -13.39 -4.47 -10.53
N ASP A 187 -14.42 -4.02 -11.25
CA ASP A 187 -14.35 -2.87 -12.15
C ASP A 187 -13.34 -3.01 -13.30
N ARG A 188 -13.02 -4.25 -13.71
CA ARG A 188 -12.01 -4.56 -14.73
C ARG A 188 -10.60 -4.06 -14.36
N THR A 189 -10.34 -3.84 -13.08
CA THR A 189 -9.01 -3.48 -12.57
C THR A 189 -8.20 -4.72 -12.24
N ALA A 190 -6.88 -4.61 -12.24
CA ALA A 190 -5.99 -5.65 -11.80
C ALA A 190 -4.75 -5.10 -11.10
N THR A 191 -4.12 -5.95 -10.29
CA THR A 191 -2.91 -5.63 -9.53
C THR A 191 -1.84 -6.66 -9.80
N VAL A 192 -0.62 -6.21 -10.09
CA VAL A 192 0.59 -7.02 -9.98
C VAL A 192 1.21 -6.73 -8.61
N TYR A 193 1.16 -7.71 -7.71
CA TYR A 193 1.63 -7.56 -6.33
C TYR A 193 3.13 -7.74 -6.19
N TRP A 194 3.68 -8.69 -6.95
CA TRP A 194 5.10 -9.02 -6.91
C TRP A 194 5.52 -9.61 -8.25
N ILE A 195 6.75 -9.33 -8.64
CA ILE A 195 7.44 -10.01 -9.73
C ILE A 195 8.92 -10.10 -9.41
N GLU A 196 9.49 -11.29 -9.55
CA GLU A 196 10.89 -11.52 -9.27
C GLU A 196 11.50 -12.53 -10.25
N THR A 197 12.81 -12.41 -10.43
CA THR A 197 13.65 -13.38 -11.13
C THR A 197 14.85 -13.68 -10.23
N LEU A 198 15.16 -14.97 -10.07
CA LEU A 198 16.33 -15.42 -9.32
C LEU A 198 17.58 -14.66 -9.79
N LEU A 199 18.42 -14.26 -8.84
CA LEU A 199 19.62 -13.45 -9.10
C LEU A 199 20.49 -14.04 -10.21
N THR A 200 20.68 -15.37 -10.21
CA THR A 200 21.47 -16.13 -11.19
C THR A 200 20.85 -16.16 -12.60
N HIS A 201 19.57 -15.81 -12.73
CA HIS A 201 18.80 -15.85 -13.98
C HIS A 201 18.31 -14.44 -14.41
N ARG A 202 18.79 -13.38 -13.74
CA ARG A 202 18.51 -12.00 -14.13
C ARG A 202 19.18 -11.66 -15.46
N ARG A 203 18.63 -10.64 -16.14
CA ARG A 203 19.10 -10.15 -17.44
C ARG A 203 18.98 -11.16 -18.61
N CYS A 204 18.37 -12.32 -18.39
CA CYS A 204 18.02 -13.30 -19.42
C CYS A 204 16.63 -13.07 -20.06
N GLY A 205 15.98 -11.94 -19.76
CA GLY A 205 14.65 -11.60 -20.29
C GLY A 205 13.47 -12.32 -19.61
N LEU A 206 13.71 -13.13 -18.58
CA LEU A 206 12.65 -13.87 -17.87
C LEU A 206 11.61 -12.94 -17.23
N GLY A 207 12.02 -11.85 -16.58
CA GLY A 207 11.08 -10.87 -16.02
C GLY A 207 10.16 -10.24 -17.08
N ARG A 208 10.70 -9.94 -18.28
CA ARG A 208 9.90 -9.46 -19.42
C ARG A 208 8.94 -10.53 -19.92
N LYS A 209 9.40 -11.76 -20.08
CA LYS A 209 8.58 -12.89 -20.52
C LYS A 209 7.45 -13.20 -19.53
N LEU A 210 7.73 -13.11 -18.24
CA LEU A 210 6.77 -13.35 -17.17
C LEU A 210 5.75 -12.21 -17.07
N LEU A 211 6.19 -10.95 -17.11
CA LEU A 211 5.29 -9.80 -17.08
C LEU A 211 4.35 -9.81 -18.29
N SER A 212 4.86 -10.11 -19.49
CA SER A 212 4.02 -10.23 -20.70
C SER A 212 2.90 -11.26 -20.52
N GLN A 213 3.22 -12.45 -20.00
CA GLN A 213 2.23 -13.50 -19.73
C GLN A 213 1.25 -13.12 -18.62
N ALA A 214 1.73 -12.45 -17.58
CA ALA A 214 0.87 -11.96 -16.51
C ALA A 214 -0.16 -10.94 -17.03
N LEU A 215 0.26 -9.97 -17.84
CA LEU A 215 -0.65 -8.98 -18.43
C LEU A 215 -1.64 -9.61 -19.41
N ALA A 216 -1.20 -10.59 -20.22
CA ALA A 216 -2.08 -11.30 -21.13
C ALA A 216 -3.15 -12.11 -20.36
N LEU A 217 -2.76 -12.81 -19.29
CA LEU A 217 -3.70 -13.53 -18.43
C LEU A 217 -4.69 -12.59 -17.73
N LEU A 218 -4.23 -11.42 -17.24
CA LEU A 218 -5.12 -10.41 -16.65
C LEU A 218 -6.14 -9.89 -17.68
N ALA A 219 -5.70 -9.65 -18.91
CA ALA A 219 -6.57 -9.21 -19.99
C ALA A 219 -7.61 -10.28 -20.38
N GLU A 220 -7.20 -11.54 -20.49
CA GLU A 220 -8.09 -12.69 -20.72
C GLU A 220 -9.12 -12.85 -19.59
N GLN A 221 -8.74 -12.51 -18.36
CA GLN A 221 -9.64 -12.48 -17.20
C GLN A 221 -10.50 -11.21 -17.11
N GLY A 222 -10.46 -10.35 -18.13
CA GLY A 222 -11.34 -9.20 -18.29
C GLY A 222 -10.83 -7.89 -17.70
N ALA A 223 -9.57 -7.84 -17.25
CA ALA A 223 -8.97 -6.59 -16.82
C ALA A 223 -8.64 -5.67 -18.01
N ASN A 224 -8.85 -4.37 -17.85
CA ASN A 224 -8.45 -3.33 -18.80
C ASN A 224 -7.47 -2.31 -18.21
N GLU A 225 -7.30 -2.30 -16.90
CA GLU A 225 -6.36 -1.42 -16.19
C GLU A 225 -5.54 -2.26 -15.22
N VAL A 226 -4.22 -2.09 -15.23
CA VAL A 226 -3.30 -2.80 -14.33
C VAL A 226 -2.49 -1.81 -13.54
N THR A 227 -2.35 -2.08 -12.24
CA THR A 227 -1.59 -1.24 -11.32
C THR A 227 -0.57 -2.05 -10.54
N LEU A 228 0.48 -1.38 -10.10
CA LEU A 228 1.49 -1.97 -9.22
C LEU A 228 2.22 -0.89 -8.44
N VAL A 229 2.90 -1.31 -7.38
CA VAL A 229 3.78 -0.45 -6.59
C VAL A 229 5.20 -0.93 -6.73
N VAL A 230 6.11 0.00 -6.99
CA VAL A 230 7.55 -0.24 -6.96
C VAL A 230 8.11 0.42 -5.72
N ASP A 231 8.63 -0.37 -4.80
CA ASP A 231 9.36 0.15 -3.64
C ASP A 231 10.73 0.72 -4.06
N ASP A 232 11.11 1.84 -3.46
CA ASP A 232 12.46 2.34 -3.47
C ASP A 232 13.37 1.35 -2.75
N ALA A 233 14.48 0.99 -3.39
CA ALA A 233 15.49 0.18 -2.74
C ALA A 233 16.09 0.96 -1.56
N SER A 234 16.16 0.31 -0.39
CA SER A 234 16.81 0.86 0.81
C SER A 234 18.27 1.28 0.56
N GLN A 235 18.93 0.64 -0.42
CA GLN A 235 20.21 1.05 -0.96
C GLN A 235 20.21 0.89 -2.49
N PRO A 236 20.61 1.92 -3.26
CA PRO A 236 20.72 1.80 -4.70
C PRO A 236 21.83 0.80 -5.04
N THR A 237 21.46 -0.24 -5.79
CA THR A 237 22.38 -1.23 -6.38
C THR A 237 22.44 -1.02 -7.89
N THR A 238 23.39 -1.68 -8.56
CA THR A 238 23.47 -1.70 -10.02
C THR A 238 22.16 -2.16 -10.69
N ASP A 239 21.33 -2.93 -9.97
CA ASP A 239 20.03 -3.44 -10.45
C ASP A 239 18.84 -2.54 -10.11
N SER A 240 19.03 -1.43 -9.38
CA SER A 240 17.91 -0.59 -8.92
C SER A 240 17.11 0.07 -10.05
N GLN A 241 17.62 0.08 -11.28
CA GLN A 241 16.89 0.55 -12.47
C GLN A 241 16.19 -0.57 -13.26
N ALA A 242 16.44 -1.85 -12.94
CA ALA A 242 15.92 -2.97 -13.73
C ALA A 242 14.39 -3.06 -13.67
N ALA A 243 13.79 -2.88 -12.49
CA ALA A 243 12.33 -2.92 -12.32
C ALA A 243 11.64 -1.72 -13.00
N PRO A 244 12.04 -0.45 -12.78
CA PRO A 244 11.49 0.68 -13.53
C PRO A 244 11.57 0.52 -15.05
N GLN A 245 12.73 0.10 -15.59
CA GLN A 245 12.91 -0.12 -17.03
C GLN A 245 12.05 -1.26 -17.58
N LEU A 246 11.86 -2.33 -16.78
CA LEU A 246 10.96 -3.41 -17.15
C LEU A 246 9.54 -2.87 -17.33
N PHE A 247 9.00 -2.17 -16.33
CA PHE A 247 7.63 -1.66 -16.38
C PHE A 247 7.43 -0.59 -17.46
N ASP A 248 8.38 0.33 -17.62
CA ASP A 248 8.36 1.33 -18.69
C ASP A 248 8.29 0.67 -20.08
N SER A 249 9.00 -0.45 -20.28
CA SER A 249 8.94 -1.20 -21.56
C SER A 249 7.57 -1.84 -21.88
N PHE A 250 6.65 -1.86 -20.92
CA PHE A 250 5.25 -2.29 -21.10
C PHE A 250 4.28 -1.10 -21.08
N GLY A 251 4.78 0.14 -21.09
CA GLY A 251 3.94 1.34 -21.10
C GLY A 251 3.36 1.72 -19.75
N PHE A 252 3.87 1.16 -18.64
CA PHE A 252 3.48 1.63 -17.31
C PHE A 252 3.96 3.07 -17.10
N THR A 253 3.06 3.89 -16.59
CA THR A 253 3.34 5.29 -16.28
C THR A 253 3.28 5.52 -14.77
N VAL A 254 4.14 6.42 -14.27
CA VAL A 254 4.11 6.83 -12.87
C VAL A 254 2.90 7.73 -12.65
N VAL A 255 2.00 7.32 -11.77
CA VAL A 255 0.84 8.13 -11.35
C VAL A 255 1.20 9.07 -10.22
N ASP A 256 1.93 8.57 -9.21
CA ASP A 256 2.36 9.35 -8.05
C ASP A 256 3.51 8.66 -7.30
N GLN A 257 4.24 9.44 -6.52
CA GLN A 257 5.18 8.94 -5.53
C GLN A 257 4.45 8.59 -4.24
N LEU A 258 4.79 7.45 -3.66
CA LEU A 258 4.22 6.98 -2.41
C LEU A 258 5.13 7.34 -1.24
N TRP A 259 4.54 7.95 -0.22
CA TRP A 259 5.23 8.41 0.97
C TRP A 259 4.71 7.73 2.22
N THR A 260 5.62 7.44 3.14
CA THR A 260 5.29 6.98 4.49
C THR A 260 5.76 7.98 5.50
N TYR A 261 5.13 7.98 6.66
CA TYR A 261 5.40 8.97 7.69
C TYR A 261 5.66 8.32 9.02
N ARG A 262 6.52 8.96 9.80
CA ARG A 262 6.84 8.55 11.15
C ARG A 262 6.83 9.73 12.09
N HIS A 263 6.12 9.59 13.19
CA HIS A 263 6.10 10.50 14.31
C HIS A 263 6.76 9.81 15.52
N ARG A 264 7.83 10.39 16.04
CA ARG A 264 8.51 9.89 17.25
C ARG A 264 8.25 10.86 18.39
N ARG A 265 7.83 10.33 19.54
CA ARG A 265 7.80 11.13 20.76
C ARG A 265 9.18 11.10 21.40
N PRO A 266 9.72 12.25 21.85
CA PRO A 266 10.90 12.25 22.70
C PRO A 266 10.63 11.33 23.89
N ARG A 267 11.51 10.35 24.15
CA ARG A 267 11.50 9.69 25.45
C ARG A 267 11.67 10.82 26.47
N ALA A 268 10.74 10.94 27.42
CA ALA A 268 11.01 11.73 28.60
C ALA A 268 12.30 11.15 29.19
N HIS A 269 13.41 11.90 29.07
CA HIS A 269 14.60 11.61 29.83
C HIS A 269 14.14 11.59 31.29
N ALA A 270 14.36 10.47 31.97
CA ALA A 270 14.21 10.39 33.41
C ALA A 270 15.04 11.53 34.01
N ALA A 271 14.37 12.63 34.36
CA ALA A 271 15.02 13.76 34.97
C ALA A 271 15.68 13.28 36.27
N CYS A 272 16.97 13.55 36.34
CA CYS A 272 17.86 13.51 37.49
C CYS A 272 17.22 13.09 38.82
N ARG A 273 17.51 11.86 39.27
CA ARG A 273 17.64 11.63 40.71
C ARG A 273 18.93 12.31 41.15
N VAL A 274 18.82 13.57 41.54
CA VAL A 274 19.79 14.18 42.47
C VAL A 274 19.63 13.41 43.77
N GLY A 275 20.64 12.61 44.13
CA GLY A 275 20.68 11.93 45.42
C GLY A 275 20.81 12.95 46.55
N PRO A 276 20.22 12.70 47.73
CA PRO A 276 20.58 13.49 48.90
C PRO A 276 21.97 13.06 49.33
N GLY A 277 22.94 13.98 49.26
CA GLY A 277 24.21 13.83 49.93
C GLY A 277 24.00 13.83 51.44
N ARG A 278 24.59 12.84 52.11
CA ARG A 278 25.12 12.92 53.47
C ARG A 278 26.36 12.06 53.56
#